data_AF-A0AAI8Z5Y2-F1
#
_entry.id   AF-A0AAI8Z5Y2-F1
#
_cell.length_a   1.000
_cell.length_b   1.000
_cell.length_c   1.000
_cell.angle_alpha   90.00
_cell.angle_beta   90.00
_cell.angle_gamma   90.00
#
_symmetry.space_group_name_H-M   'P 1'
#
loop_
_entity.id
_entity.type
_entity.pdbx_description
1 polymer ?
#
loop_
_entity_poly.entity_id
_entity_poly.type
_entity_poly.pdbx_seq_one_letter_code
_entity_poly.pdbx_strand_id
1 'polypeptide(L)'
;MELCRARVGSSFFLHLEARFGRSKLQNYDGILMGGIFKPKMDFLWRLVILFVIALPIALSVGYKQFQIGGESSNTINATSSEITGMLPYYGMFGPPGLERLDGNTGISLYFNATLPFREATNVSPWDTKESTLPQFPHPYGFNTLLLNEHTSALLDAPQANRLKALQQTLRDGESVTITANVSATVTAHNTSAFPGHDEMLDMACGNISWKMSQEYMFTYYSVFLLANAIVGDQSHVWVGFVPNAKGDNLPENCTYIKPYMKRFDTTRQRCTGKWSITRGGIQLTSGSSCNGTLLPASKQLPLTMNTLVFADWYTPQLHETLAPFATSRNQSHWLYPSMSTAVAAMSWSRICSLNGVANYLNQTLNVQFGTRPDNSSISVEEAGLMYNVADEQVVSIRQTLRNGPLLWSILAIQPLLVIVMAICTALMHSTPIDTGFGIVSILSGISPQSLELVRGAALSGELKEKLRVSIFPVHRKGQPDAIEYRLHRVGESVPVGRLRRRVVYA
;
A
#
# COMPACT_ATOMS: atom_id res chain seq x y z
N MET A 1 18.08 13.92 20.43
CA MET A 1 17.66 14.67 21.63
C MET A 1 18.75 14.74 22.71
N GLU A 2 19.44 13.63 23.00
CA GLU A 2 20.52 13.55 24.02
C GLU A 2 21.63 14.60 23.85
N LEU A 3 22.12 14.85 22.63
CA LEU A 3 23.23 15.79 22.39
C LEU A 3 22.91 17.25 22.75
N CYS A 4 21.69 17.74 22.46
CA CYS A 4 21.27 19.10 22.78
C CYS A 4 21.08 19.32 24.29
N ARG A 5 20.47 18.34 24.96
CA ARG A 5 20.22 18.37 26.40
C ARG A 5 21.51 18.27 27.21
N ALA A 6 22.43 17.40 26.81
CA ALA A 6 23.63 17.10 27.59
C ALA A 6 24.71 18.19 27.51
N ARG A 7 24.89 18.87 26.37
CA ARG A 7 25.96 19.87 26.19
C ARG A 7 25.50 21.33 26.29
N VAL A 8 24.47 21.72 25.56
CA VAL A 8 24.05 23.13 25.47
C VAL A 8 23.11 23.48 26.63
N GLY A 9 22.15 22.60 26.93
CA GLY A 9 21.21 22.80 28.03
C GLY A 9 21.90 22.91 29.39
N SER A 10 22.77 21.95 29.72
CA SER A 10 23.54 21.96 30.98
C SER A 10 24.36 23.24 31.14
N SER A 11 25.13 23.63 30.12
CA SER A 11 25.92 24.85 30.13
C SER A 11 25.06 26.10 30.32
N PHE A 12 23.95 26.22 29.57
CA PHE A 12 23.01 27.34 29.69
C PHE A 12 22.42 27.45 31.11
N PHE A 13 21.92 26.34 31.66
CA PHE A 13 21.30 26.33 32.99
C PHE A 13 22.31 26.63 34.10
N LEU A 14 23.56 26.17 33.97
CA LEU A 14 24.64 26.51 34.90
C LEU A 14 24.93 28.02 34.92
N HIS A 15 24.99 28.67 33.74
CA HIS A 15 25.22 30.10 33.66
C HIS A 15 24.04 30.90 34.22
N LEU A 16 22.82 30.40 34.03
CA LEU A 16 21.60 31.02 34.54
C LEU A 16 21.53 30.95 36.08
N GLU A 17 21.87 29.80 36.67
CA GLU A 17 21.97 29.67 38.14
C GLU A 17 23.11 30.51 38.72
N ALA A 18 24.26 30.57 38.05
CA ALA A 18 25.40 31.37 38.51
C ALA A 18 25.14 32.88 38.50
N ARG A 19 24.23 33.34 37.63
CA ARG A 19 23.96 34.78 37.45
C ARG A 19 22.75 35.29 38.22
N PHE A 20 21.68 34.50 38.28
CA PHE A 20 20.40 34.93 38.86
C PHE A 20 19.94 34.04 40.02
N GLY A 21 20.60 32.91 40.21
CA GLY A 21 20.27 31.94 41.24
C GLY A 21 20.97 32.22 42.55
N ARG A 22 20.47 31.59 43.61
CA ARG A 22 21.11 31.65 44.95
C ARG A 22 22.39 30.80 45.02
N SER A 23 22.87 30.28 43.87
CA SER A 23 24.15 29.59 43.72
C SER A 23 24.36 28.44 44.71
N LYS A 24 23.30 27.66 44.98
CA LYS A 24 23.38 26.50 45.88
C LYS A 24 24.07 25.33 45.20
N LEU A 25 25.00 24.68 45.89
CA LEU A 25 25.70 23.49 45.37
C LEU A 25 24.72 22.38 44.94
N GLN A 26 23.59 22.25 45.63
CA GLN A 26 22.54 21.28 45.32
C GLN A 26 21.81 21.58 44.00
N ASN A 27 21.71 22.86 43.59
CA ASN A 27 21.12 23.24 42.30
C ASN A 27 22.08 22.89 41.16
N TYR A 28 23.38 23.16 41.32
CA TYR A 28 24.40 22.77 40.33
C TYR A 28 24.51 21.25 40.17
N ASP A 29 24.51 20.50 41.27
CA ASP A 29 24.49 19.03 41.25
C ASP A 29 23.22 18.51 40.58
N GLY A 30 22.07 19.13 40.83
CA GLY A 30 20.78 18.82 40.20
C GLY A 30 20.78 19.06 38.69
N ILE A 31 21.29 20.20 38.23
CA ILE A 31 21.39 20.57 36.81
C ILE A 31 22.35 19.63 36.05
N LEU A 32 23.52 19.35 36.63
CA LEU A 32 24.54 18.49 36.01
C LEU A 32 24.14 17.01 35.97
N MET A 33 23.51 16.51 37.04
CA MET A 33 23.07 15.11 37.11
C MET A 33 21.68 14.88 36.51
N GLY A 34 20.94 15.93 36.15
CA GLY A 34 19.57 15.85 35.62
C GLY A 34 18.56 15.24 36.60
N GLY A 35 18.82 15.31 37.90
CA GLY A 35 18.03 14.61 38.93
C GLY A 35 16.96 15.52 39.56
N ILE A 36 15.68 15.20 39.36
CA ILE A 36 14.54 15.99 39.88
C ILE A 36 14.36 15.81 41.40
N PHE A 37 14.73 14.65 41.95
CA PHE A 37 14.42 14.26 43.34
C PHE A 37 15.54 14.55 44.35
N LYS A 38 16.46 15.46 44.04
CA LYS A 38 17.54 15.81 44.98
C LYS A 38 16.99 16.59 46.18
N PRO A 39 17.31 16.17 47.43
CA PRO A 39 16.87 16.87 48.62
C PRO A 39 17.47 18.29 48.65
N LYS A 40 16.67 19.29 49.07
CA LYS A 40 17.04 20.72 49.18
C LYS A 40 17.34 21.48 47.88
N MET A 41 17.09 20.88 46.71
CA MET A 41 17.12 21.57 45.43
C MET A 41 15.92 22.53 45.29
N ASP A 42 16.15 23.73 44.77
CA ASP A 42 15.11 24.74 44.63
C ASP A 42 14.00 24.29 43.66
N PHE A 43 12.75 24.65 43.99
CA PHE A 43 11.56 24.21 43.26
C PHE A 43 11.55 24.66 41.79
N LEU A 44 12.07 25.86 41.50
CA LEU A 44 12.17 26.39 40.14
C LEU A 44 12.98 25.45 39.23
N TRP A 45 14.14 24.96 39.70
CA TRP A 45 14.97 24.04 38.94
C TRP A 45 14.34 22.67 38.78
N ARG A 46 13.55 22.22 39.76
CA ARG A 46 12.81 20.96 39.63
C ARG A 46 11.79 21.05 38.50
N LEU A 47 11.07 22.17 38.41
CA LEU A 47 10.14 22.44 37.30
C LEU A 47 10.87 22.52 35.96
N VAL A 48 11.97 23.28 35.86
CA VAL A 48 12.73 23.42 34.61
C VAL A 48 13.24 22.07 34.11
N ILE A 49 13.85 21.26 34.98
CA ILE A 49 14.34 19.92 34.61
C ILE A 49 13.17 19.00 34.23
N LEU A 50 12.05 19.05 34.95
CA LEU A 50 10.84 18.29 34.62
C LEU A 50 10.32 18.66 33.23
N PHE A 51 10.22 19.95 32.90
CA PHE A 51 9.78 20.41 31.57
C PHE A 51 10.73 19.97 30.46
N VAL A 52 12.05 20.07 30.67
CA VAL A 52 13.05 19.62 29.70
C VAL A 52 12.98 18.11 29.46
N ILE A 53 12.64 17.33 30.50
CA ILE A 53 12.43 15.87 30.39
C ILE A 53 11.08 15.54 29.73
N ALA A 54 10.02 16.31 30.01
CA ALA A 54 8.70 16.09 29.46
C ALA A 54 8.57 16.54 27.98
N LEU A 55 9.29 17.58 27.57
CA LEU A 55 9.30 18.13 26.21
C LEU A 55 9.50 17.07 25.12
N PRO A 56 10.51 16.18 25.16
CA PRO A 56 10.68 15.16 24.13
C PRO A 56 9.51 14.15 24.06
N ILE A 57 8.86 13.87 25.20
CA ILE A 57 7.68 13.01 25.27
C ILE A 57 6.49 13.72 24.62
N ALA A 58 6.26 14.99 24.96
CA ALA A 58 5.20 15.80 24.39
C ALA A 58 5.36 15.98 22.85
N LEU A 59 6.59 16.24 22.39
CA LEU A 59 6.90 16.32 20.96
C LEU A 59 6.70 14.98 20.25
N SER A 60 7.02 13.85 20.90
CA SER A 60 6.76 12.51 20.35
C SER A 60 5.27 12.22 20.21
N VAL A 61 4.46 12.57 21.22
CA VAL A 61 3.00 12.45 21.17
C VAL A 61 2.44 13.33 20.06
N GLY A 62 2.89 14.59 19.99
CA GLY A 62 2.49 15.52 18.92
C GLY A 62 2.84 15.00 17.54
N TYR A 63 4.04 14.45 17.34
CA TYR A 63 4.47 13.90 16.05
C TYR A 63 3.62 12.70 15.60
N LYS A 64 3.21 11.83 16.53
CA LYS A 64 2.35 10.68 16.24
C LYS A 64 0.97 11.08 15.70
N GLN A 65 0.47 12.27 16.04
CA GLN A 65 -0.80 12.77 15.51
C GLN A 65 -0.76 13.00 14.00
N PHE A 66 0.42 13.17 13.40
CA PHE A 66 0.59 13.40 11.96
C PHE A 66 0.96 12.13 11.17
N GLN A 67 1.15 10.99 11.84
CA GLN A 67 1.53 9.73 11.19
C GLN A 67 0.39 9.08 10.41
N ILE A 68 -0.86 9.47 10.65
CA ILE A 68 -2.03 8.83 10.04
C ILE A 68 -2.53 9.72 8.89
N GLY A 69 -2.49 9.18 7.66
CA GLY A 69 -3.19 9.73 6.49
C GLY A 69 -2.45 10.78 5.66
N GLY A 70 -1.13 10.90 5.76
CA GLY A 70 -0.34 11.65 4.78
C GLY A 70 0.13 10.75 3.64
N GLU A 71 0.09 11.27 2.41
CA GLU A 71 0.55 10.57 1.22
C GLU A 71 1.43 11.49 0.39
N SER A 72 2.53 10.94 -0.12
CA SER A 72 3.37 11.57 -1.14
C SER A 72 3.23 10.75 -2.41
N SER A 73 2.74 11.37 -3.48
CA SER A 73 2.65 10.77 -4.81
C SER A 73 3.73 11.35 -5.71
N ASN A 74 4.44 10.48 -6.43
CA ASN A 74 5.33 10.88 -7.52
C ASN A 74 4.86 10.24 -8.82
N THR A 75 4.60 11.06 -9.83
CA THR A 75 4.28 10.60 -11.20
C THR A 75 5.57 10.24 -11.90
N ILE A 76 5.75 8.97 -12.21
CA ILE A 76 6.92 8.49 -12.95
C ILE A 76 6.54 8.55 -14.43
N ASN A 77 6.83 9.69 -15.04
CA ASN A 77 6.69 9.88 -16.48
C ASN A 77 7.90 9.28 -17.18
N ALA A 78 7.87 7.98 -17.44
CA ALA A 78 8.72 7.37 -18.44
C ALA A 78 8.20 5.96 -18.72
N THR A 79 8.11 5.64 -20.00
CA THR A 79 8.28 4.29 -20.56
C THR A 79 8.82 3.32 -19.51
N SER A 80 7.94 2.47 -19.00
CA SER A 80 8.04 1.63 -17.80
C SER A 80 9.28 0.74 -17.59
N SER A 81 10.26 0.83 -18.49
CA SER A 81 11.59 0.29 -18.31
C SER A 81 12.38 0.95 -17.17
N GLU A 82 12.05 2.15 -16.70
CA GLU A 82 12.85 2.79 -15.63
C GLU A 82 12.68 2.15 -14.24
N ILE A 83 11.50 1.60 -13.94
CA ILE A 83 11.20 1.03 -12.61
C ILE A 83 11.65 -0.43 -12.51
N THR A 84 11.45 -1.21 -13.59
CA THR A 84 11.68 -2.66 -13.60
C THR A 84 12.68 -3.14 -14.63
N GLY A 85 13.14 -2.27 -15.53
CA GLY A 85 13.93 -2.68 -16.70
C GLY A 85 13.10 -3.40 -17.78
N MET A 86 11.79 -3.56 -17.59
CA MET A 86 10.90 -4.31 -18.50
C MET A 86 9.95 -3.38 -19.27
N LEU A 87 9.67 -3.73 -20.51
CA LEU A 87 8.70 -3.01 -21.36
C LEU A 87 7.26 -3.17 -20.85
N PRO A 88 6.34 -2.21 -21.12
CA PRO A 88 4.95 -2.25 -20.69
C PRO A 88 4.11 -3.20 -21.55
N TYR A 89 4.34 -4.50 -21.41
CA TYR A 89 3.49 -5.49 -22.06
C TYR A 89 2.20 -5.72 -21.27
N TYR A 90 1.09 -5.65 -21.99
CA TYR A 90 -0.26 -5.96 -21.55
C TYR A 90 -0.84 -7.05 -22.42
N GLY A 91 -1.82 -7.79 -21.90
CA GLY A 91 -2.47 -8.85 -22.64
C GLY A 91 -3.35 -9.72 -21.77
N MET A 92 -3.69 -10.90 -22.28
CA MET A 92 -4.46 -11.90 -21.53
C MET A 92 -3.52 -12.65 -20.58
N PHE A 93 -3.09 -11.95 -19.52
CA PHE A 93 -2.19 -12.45 -18.48
C PHE A 93 -2.96 -12.70 -17.17
N GLY A 94 -2.65 -13.81 -16.50
CA GLY A 94 -3.13 -14.07 -15.16
C GLY A 94 -2.38 -13.24 -14.12
N PRO A 95 -2.89 -13.13 -12.89
CA PRO A 95 -2.11 -12.54 -11.80
C PRO A 95 -0.89 -13.43 -11.47
N PRO A 96 0.18 -12.84 -10.90
CA PRO A 96 1.37 -13.60 -10.52
C PRO A 96 1.04 -14.80 -9.62
N GLY A 97 1.53 -15.99 -9.99
CA GLY A 97 1.36 -17.22 -9.22
C GLY A 97 0.11 -18.04 -9.53
N LEU A 98 -0.87 -17.50 -10.29
CA LEU A 98 -2.01 -18.28 -10.80
C LEU A 98 -1.87 -18.66 -12.27
N GLU A 99 -0.81 -18.20 -12.94
CA GLU A 99 -0.50 -18.63 -14.30
C GLU A 99 -0.18 -20.14 -14.29
N ARG A 100 -0.92 -20.92 -15.09
CA ARG A 100 -0.69 -22.35 -15.39
C ARG A 100 -1.01 -23.38 -14.29
N LEU A 101 -1.77 -23.03 -13.26
CA LEU A 101 -2.10 -23.99 -12.18
C LEU A 101 -2.92 -25.21 -12.65
N ASP A 102 -3.82 -25.06 -13.63
CA ASP A 102 -4.80 -26.12 -13.97
C ASP A 102 -4.68 -26.69 -15.38
N GLY A 103 -3.46 -26.95 -15.85
CA GLY A 103 -3.24 -27.78 -17.05
C GLY A 103 -4.00 -27.32 -18.30
N ASN A 104 -4.01 -26.01 -18.56
CA ASN A 104 -4.66 -25.33 -19.69
C ASN A 104 -6.20 -25.18 -19.61
N THR A 105 -6.86 -25.57 -18.51
CA THR A 105 -8.32 -25.41 -18.36
C THR A 105 -8.75 -23.97 -18.13
N GLY A 106 -8.02 -23.21 -17.32
CA GLY A 106 -8.35 -21.82 -16.95
C GLY A 106 -9.34 -21.70 -15.80
N ILE A 107 -9.57 -22.76 -15.02
CA ILE A 107 -10.57 -22.78 -13.95
C ILE A 107 -10.16 -21.91 -12.75
N SER A 108 -8.90 -21.96 -12.30
CA SER A 108 -8.35 -21.08 -11.25
C SER A 108 -8.44 -19.60 -11.61
N LEU A 109 -8.13 -19.26 -12.86
CA LEU A 109 -8.25 -17.89 -13.37
C LEU A 109 -9.71 -17.43 -13.35
N TYR A 110 -10.65 -18.32 -13.68
CA TYR A 110 -12.08 -18.01 -13.65
C TYR A 110 -12.56 -17.73 -12.24
N PHE A 111 -12.20 -18.57 -11.27
CA PHE A 111 -12.56 -18.33 -9.88
C PHE A 111 -11.89 -17.07 -9.32
N ASN A 112 -10.63 -16.80 -9.66
CA ASN A 112 -9.98 -15.57 -9.25
C ASN A 112 -10.66 -14.30 -9.82
N ALA A 113 -11.14 -14.35 -11.07
CA ALA A 113 -11.85 -13.23 -11.69
C ALA A 113 -13.27 -13.03 -11.11
N THR A 114 -13.97 -14.12 -10.79
CA THR A 114 -15.37 -14.10 -10.33
C THR A 114 -15.53 -13.97 -8.83
N LEU A 115 -14.57 -14.44 -8.01
CA LEU A 115 -14.70 -14.47 -6.55
C LEU A 115 -14.93 -13.08 -5.93
N PRO A 116 -14.17 -12.02 -6.26
CA PRO A 116 -14.41 -10.69 -5.68
C PRO A 116 -15.78 -10.12 -6.02
N PHE A 117 -16.27 -10.44 -7.23
CA PHE A 117 -17.63 -10.09 -7.65
C PHE A 117 -18.67 -10.91 -6.86
N ARG A 118 -18.48 -12.23 -6.74
CA ARG A 118 -19.36 -13.12 -5.98
C ARG A 118 -19.53 -12.64 -4.54
N GLU A 119 -18.43 -12.28 -3.87
CA GLU A 119 -18.45 -11.72 -2.52
C GLU A 119 -19.27 -10.43 -2.44
N ALA A 120 -19.15 -9.52 -3.41
CA ALA A 120 -19.93 -8.29 -3.44
C ALA A 120 -21.44 -8.52 -3.67
N THR A 121 -21.79 -9.60 -4.37
CA THR A 121 -23.19 -10.00 -4.58
C THR A 121 -23.74 -10.85 -3.45
N ASN A 122 -22.91 -11.31 -2.51
CA ASN A 122 -23.31 -12.29 -1.51
C ASN A 122 -24.30 -11.67 -0.52
N VAL A 123 -25.40 -12.36 -0.27
CA VAL A 123 -26.43 -11.92 0.68
C VAL A 123 -26.18 -12.69 1.97
N SER A 124 -25.87 -11.97 3.05
CA SER A 124 -25.75 -12.62 4.36
C SER A 124 -27.04 -13.38 4.67
N PRO A 125 -26.98 -14.60 5.22
CA PRO A 125 -28.18 -15.36 5.60
C PRO A 125 -29.12 -14.61 6.55
N TRP A 126 -28.59 -13.59 7.23
CA TRP A 126 -29.29 -12.79 8.23
C TRP A 126 -29.79 -11.44 7.71
N ASP A 127 -29.42 -11.07 6.47
CA ASP A 127 -29.76 -9.78 5.89
C ASP A 127 -30.80 -9.97 4.79
N THR A 128 -32.00 -9.45 5.00
CA THR A 128 -33.13 -9.65 4.08
C THR A 128 -33.06 -8.76 2.84
N LYS A 129 -32.08 -7.87 2.76
CA LYS A 129 -31.97 -6.90 1.67
C LYS A 129 -30.68 -7.14 0.89
N GLU A 130 -30.84 -7.42 -0.41
CA GLU A 130 -29.69 -7.52 -1.30
C GLU A 130 -28.95 -6.17 -1.38
N SER A 131 -27.62 -6.23 -1.60
CA SER A 131 -26.84 -5.05 -1.89
C SER A 131 -27.38 -4.36 -3.14
N THR A 132 -27.46 -3.03 -3.11
CA THR A 132 -27.81 -2.26 -4.31
C THR A 132 -26.68 -2.37 -5.34
N LEU A 133 -27.03 -2.35 -6.62
CA LEU A 133 -26.04 -2.27 -7.69
C LEU A 133 -25.13 -1.04 -7.49
N PRO A 134 -23.81 -1.18 -7.78
CA PRO A 134 -22.87 -0.09 -7.62
C PRO A 134 -23.10 0.99 -8.68
N GLN A 135 -22.46 2.14 -8.49
CA GLN A 135 -22.35 3.10 -9.57
C GLN A 135 -21.42 2.55 -10.65
N PHE A 136 -21.93 2.47 -11.88
CA PHE A 136 -21.18 2.00 -13.04
C PHE A 136 -20.31 3.11 -13.64
N PRO A 137 -19.15 2.77 -14.25
CA PRO A 137 -18.52 1.45 -14.24
C PRO A 137 -17.87 1.12 -12.88
N HIS A 138 -17.94 -0.15 -12.45
CA HIS A 138 -17.41 -0.59 -11.15
C HIS A 138 -16.41 -1.75 -11.28
N PRO A 139 -15.19 -1.62 -10.76
CA PRO A 139 -14.17 -2.65 -10.84
C PRO A 139 -14.29 -3.69 -9.70
N TYR A 140 -13.87 -4.91 -9.98
CA TYR A 140 -13.77 -6.01 -9.03
C TYR A 140 -12.48 -6.78 -9.23
N GLY A 141 -11.82 -7.13 -8.13
CA GLY A 141 -10.67 -8.04 -8.16
C GLY A 141 -9.50 -7.54 -9.00
N PHE A 142 -8.90 -8.46 -9.76
CA PHE A 142 -7.69 -8.21 -10.55
C PHE A 142 -7.98 -7.50 -11.87
N ASN A 143 -9.04 -7.89 -12.58
CA ASN A 143 -9.31 -7.41 -13.93
C ASN A 143 -10.80 -7.35 -14.32
N THR A 144 -11.72 -7.57 -13.39
CA THR A 144 -13.16 -7.58 -13.67
C THR A 144 -13.72 -6.17 -13.61
N LEU A 145 -14.46 -5.74 -14.62
CA LEU A 145 -15.11 -4.44 -14.68
C LEU A 145 -16.58 -4.62 -15.07
N LEU A 146 -17.47 -4.21 -14.19
CA LEU A 146 -18.91 -4.18 -14.47
C LEU A 146 -19.24 -2.84 -15.13
N LEU A 147 -19.70 -2.90 -16.38
CA LEU A 147 -19.94 -1.70 -17.21
C LEU A 147 -21.36 -1.16 -17.06
N ASN A 148 -22.34 -2.05 -16.92
CA ASN A 148 -23.75 -1.76 -16.68
C ASN A 148 -24.45 -3.03 -16.15
N GLU A 149 -25.79 -3.02 -16.07
CA GLU A 149 -26.59 -4.15 -15.54
C GLU A 149 -26.57 -5.42 -16.41
N HIS A 150 -26.09 -5.33 -17.64
CA HIS A 150 -26.13 -6.41 -18.63
C HIS A 150 -24.78 -6.66 -19.30
N THR A 151 -23.73 -5.94 -18.90
CA THR A 151 -22.44 -5.95 -19.59
C THR A 151 -21.29 -5.92 -18.60
N SER A 152 -20.39 -6.89 -18.76
CA SER A 152 -19.16 -7.03 -17.98
C SER A 152 -17.96 -7.12 -18.91
N ALA A 153 -16.80 -6.70 -18.43
CA ALA A 153 -15.54 -6.76 -19.15
C ALA A 153 -14.44 -7.35 -18.27
N LEU A 154 -13.60 -8.22 -18.85
CA LEU A 154 -12.33 -8.60 -18.26
C LEU A 154 -11.21 -7.90 -19.00
N LEU A 155 -10.52 -7.01 -18.30
CA LEU A 155 -9.44 -6.22 -18.85
C LEU A 155 -8.20 -7.08 -19.02
N ASP A 156 -7.46 -6.81 -20.09
CA ASP A 156 -6.11 -7.31 -20.23
C ASP A 156 -5.22 -6.66 -19.17
N ALA A 157 -4.38 -7.48 -18.56
CA ALA A 157 -3.57 -7.10 -17.41
C ALA A 157 -2.10 -6.90 -17.80
N PRO A 158 -1.30 -6.20 -16.97
CA PRO A 158 0.14 -6.18 -17.15
C PRO A 158 0.76 -7.57 -17.01
N GLN A 159 1.87 -7.82 -17.68
CA GLN A 159 2.59 -9.10 -17.59
C GLN A 159 2.95 -9.48 -16.13
N ALA A 160 2.70 -10.74 -15.74
CA ALA A 160 2.90 -11.20 -14.36
C ALA A 160 4.34 -11.03 -13.83
N ASN A 161 5.36 -11.26 -14.66
CA ASN A 161 6.76 -11.06 -14.26
C ASN A 161 7.07 -9.60 -13.91
N ARG A 162 6.50 -8.67 -14.68
CA ARG A 162 6.62 -7.24 -14.42
C ARG A 162 5.90 -6.85 -13.13
N LEU A 163 4.69 -7.38 -12.93
CA LEU A 163 3.94 -7.18 -11.68
C LEU A 163 4.71 -7.70 -10.47
N LYS A 164 5.29 -8.91 -10.55
CA LYS A 164 6.12 -9.48 -9.50
C LYS A 164 7.36 -8.63 -9.21
N ALA A 165 8.03 -8.13 -10.25
CA ALA A 165 9.17 -7.24 -10.10
C ALA A 165 8.76 -5.93 -9.40
N LEU A 166 7.62 -5.33 -9.77
CA LEU A 166 7.07 -4.16 -9.08
C LEU A 166 6.74 -4.43 -7.61
N GLN A 167 6.11 -5.58 -7.31
CA GLN A 167 5.81 -5.94 -5.92
C GLN A 167 7.07 -6.11 -5.07
N GLN A 168 8.18 -6.58 -5.68
CA GLN A 168 9.46 -6.76 -5.01
C GLN A 168 10.21 -5.44 -4.76
N THR A 169 9.96 -4.39 -5.54
CA THR A 169 10.57 -3.06 -5.33
C THR A 169 9.85 -2.24 -4.26
N LEU A 170 8.59 -2.55 -3.96
CA LEU A 170 7.77 -1.82 -2.99
C LEU A 170 8.10 -2.14 -1.54
N ARG A 171 8.23 -1.09 -0.72
CA ARG A 171 8.33 -1.22 0.74
C ARG A 171 6.95 -1.34 1.39
N ASP A 172 6.94 -1.68 2.68
CA ASP A 172 5.70 -1.73 3.44
C ASP A 172 5.05 -0.34 3.51
N GLY A 173 3.75 -0.25 3.17
CA GLY A 173 3.01 1.01 3.07
C GLY A 173 3.25 1.81 1.78
N GLU A 174 4.01 1.28 0.82
CA GLU A 174 4.11 1.83 -0.53
C GLU A 174 3.16 1.10 -1.49
N SER A 175 2.60 1.86 -2.43
CA SER A 175 1.78 1.32 -3.51
C SER A 175 2.12 2.01 -4.83
N VAL A 176 1.92 1.30 -5.93
CA VAL A 176 2.04 1.85 -7.28
C VAL A 176 0.70 1.77 -7.95
N THR A 177 0.28 2.88 -8.52
CA THR A 177 -0.92 2.95 -9.33
C THR A 177 -0.53 3.02 -10.79
N ILE A 178 -1.05 2.09 -11.60
CA ILE A 178 -0.81 2.02 -13.04
C ILE A 178 -2.11 2.29 -13.76
N THR A 179 -2.10 3.22 -14.71
CA THR A 179 -3.24 3.52 -15.59
C THR A 179 -2.85 3.29 -17.04
N ALA A 180 -3.64 2.52 -17.78
CA ALA A 180 -3.32 2.16 -19.16
C ALA A 180 -4.57 1.94 -20.02
N ASN A 181 -4.44 2.23 -21.32
CA ASN A 181 -5.42 1.86 -22.33
C ASN A 181 -5.17 0.43 -22.80
N VAL A 182 -6.12 -0.46 -22.52
CA VAL A 182 -5.98 -1.90 -22.72
C VAL A 182 -7.11 -2.46 -23.59
N SER A 183 -6.90 -3.65 -24.11
CA SER A 183 -7.96 -4.48 -24.67
C SER A 183 -8.71 -5.17 -23.54
N ALA A 184 -9.95 -5.56 -23.78
CA ALA A 184 -10.73 -6.34 -22.83
C ALA A 184 -11.63 -7.32 -23.56
N THR A 185 -11.97 -8.40 -22.89
CA THR A 185 -13.03 -9.33 -23.29
C THR A 185 -14.34 -8.84 -22.68
N VAL A 186 -15.22 -8.30 -23.51
CA VAL A 186 -16.50 -7.70 -23.11
C VAL A 186 -17.63 -8.64 -23.48
N THR A 187 -18.52 -8.91 -22.53
CA THR A 187 -19.69 -9.75 -22.75
C THR A 187 -20.95 -8.99 -22.38
N ALA A 188 -21.91 -8.96 -23.29
CA ALA A 188 -23.20 -8.33 -23.13
C ALA A 188 -24.34 -9.34 -23.28
N HIS A 189 -25.34 -9.26 -22.40
CA HIS A 189 -26.59 -9.98 -22.60
C HIS A 189 -27.34 -9.38 -23.79
N ASN A 190 -27.70 -10.23 -24.75
CA ASN A 190 -28.43 -9.80 -25.92
C ASN A 190 -29.94 -9.76 -25.62
N THR A 191 -30.47 -8.56 -25.39
CA THR A 191 -31.89 -8.35 -25.10
C THR A 191 -32.79 -8.43 -26.33
N SER A 192 -32.22 -8.37 -27.54
CA SER A 192 -32.97 -8.48 -28.80
C SER A 192 -33.28 -9.92 -29.20
N ALA A 193 -32.55 -10.90 -28.63
CA ALA A 193 -32.90 -12.31 -28.72
C ALA A 193 -34.09 -12.60 -27.80
N PHE A 194 -35.31 -12.53 -28.35
CA PHE A 194 -36.52 -12.85 -27.60
C PHE A 194 -36.52 -14.32 -27.16
N PRO A 195 -36.90 -14.63 -25.90
CA PRO A 195 -37.01 -16.01 -25.45
C PRO A 195 -38.02 -16.78 -26.31
N GLY A 196 -37.55 -17.81 -27.03
CA GLY A 196 -38.39 -18.64 -27.90
C GLY A 196 -38.47 -18.25 -29.38
N HIS A 197 -37.76 -17.21 -29.83
CA HIS A 197 -37.61 -16.84 -31.25
C HIS A 197 -36.14 -16.44 -31.55
N ASP A 198 -35.20 -17.32 -31.21
CA ASP A 198 -33.80 -17.17 -31.57
C ASP A 198 -33.45 -18.19 -32.65
N GLU A 199 -33.50 -17.77 -33.92
CA GLU A 199 -33.16 -18.62 -35.08
C GLU A 199 -31.73 -19.18 -34.97
N MET A 200 -30.83 -18.45 -34.32
CA MET A 200 -29.46 -18.89 -34.14
C MET A 200 -29.37 -20.00 -33.08
N LEU A 201 -30.18 -19.94 -32.03
CA LEU A 201 -30.30 -21.03 -31.06
C LEU A 201 -30.83 -22.29 -31.74
N ASP A 202 -31.82 -22.17 -32.62
CA ASP A 202 -32.39 -23.29 -33.36
C ASP A 202 -31.35 -23.97 -34.27
N MET A 203 -30.57 -23.15 -34.96
CA MET A 203 -29.44 -23.61 -35.77
C MET A 203 -28.35 -24.26 -34.92
N ALA A 204 -27.99 -23.65 -33.79
CA ALA A 204 -26.97 -24.19 -32.89
C ALA A 204 -27.37 -25.57 -32.37
N CYS A 205 -28.62 -25.73 -31.97
CA CYS A 205 -29.14 -26.98 -31.44
C CYS A 205 -29.20 -28.13 -32.46
N GLY A 206 -29.44 -27.82 -33.74
CA GLY A 206 -29.45 -28.82 -34.81
C GLY A 206 -28.06 -29.13 -35.39
N ASN A 207 -27.01 -28.44 -34.95
CA ASN A 207 -25.69 -28.50 -35.55
C ASN A 207 -24.68 -29.19 -34.63
N ILE A 208 -24.03 -30.24 -35.16
CA ILE A 208 -23.01 -31.03 -34.46
C ILE A 208 -21.79 -30.21 -34.02
N SER A 209 -21.59 -29.02 -34.59
CA SER A 209 -20.52 -28.12 -34.18
C SER A 209 -20.75 -27.52 -32.80
N TRP A 210 -22.00 -27.51 -32.31
CA TRP A 210 -22.35 -26.98 -31.00
C TRP A 210 -22.51 -28.11 -29.99
N LYS A 211 -22.12 -27.83 -28.75
CA LYS A 211 -22.29 -28.76 -27.64
C LYS A 211 -23.07 -28.12 -26.52
N MET A 212 -24.12 -28.83 -26.13
CA MET A 212 -24.90 -28.53 -24.95
C MET A 212 -24.34 -29.34 -23.78
N SER A 213 -24.20 -28.67 -22.64
CA SER A 213 -23.80 -29.28 -21.37
C SER A 213 -24.74 -28.81 -20.28
N GLN A 214 -25.02 -29.69 -19.32
CA GLN A 214 -25.91 -29.44 -18.21
C GLN A 214 -25.26 -29.90 -16.90
N GLU A 215 -25.51 -29.15 -15.82
CA GLU A 215 -25.17 -29.55 -14.46
C GLU A 215 -26.44 -29.51 -13.61
N TYR A 216 -26.78 -30.66 -13.00
CA TYR A 216 -28.00 -30.80 -12.20
C TYR A 216 -27.89 -30.05 -10.88
N MET A 217 -28.89 -29.23 -10.57
CA MET A 217 -29.07 -28.66 -9.24
C MET A 217 -30.06 -29.52 -8.46
N PHE A 218 -29.81 -29.70 -7.16
CA PHE A 218 -30.73 -30.40 -6.24
C PHE A 218 -32.09 -29.70 -6.05
N THR A 219 -32.32 -28.61 -6.76
CA THR A 219 -33.49 -27.72 -6.64
C THR A 219 -34.50 -27.87 -7.79
N TYR A 220 -34.48 -28.98 -8.52
CA TYR A 220 -35.32 -29.23 -9.71
C TYR A 220 -35.01 -28.33 -10.91
N TYR A 221 -33.87 -27.66 -10.92
CA TYR A 221 -33.32 -26.93 -12.07
C TYR A 221 -31.96 -27.50 -12.45
N SER A 222 -31.51 -27.20 -13.66
CA SER A 222 -30.16 -27.45 -14.15
C SER A 222 -29.59 -26.17 -14.75
N VAL A 223 -28.28 -25.97 -14.59
CA VAL A 223 -27.55 -24.92 -15.33
C VAL A 223 -27.18 -25.49 -16.68
N PHE A 224 -27.63 -24.82 -17.75
CA PHE A 224 -27.33 -25.19 -19.11
C PHE A 224 -26.33 -24.22 -19.72
N LEU A 225 -25.40 -24.78 -20.48
CA LEU A 225 -24.44 -24.05 -21.30
C LEU A 225 -24.46 -24.63 -22.72
N LEU A 226 -24.73 -23.78 -23.71
CA LEU A 226 -24.60 -24.12 -25.12
C LEU A 226 -23.55 -23.22 -25.74
N ALA A 227 -22.51 -23.84 -26.29
CA ALA A 227 -21.40 -23.17 -26.94
C ALA A 227 -20.86 -24.01 -28.10
N ASN A 228 -20.13 -23.37 -29.00
CA ASN A 228 -19.49 -24.05 -30.11
C ASN A 228 -18.36 -24.97 -29.57
N ALA A 229 -18.29 -26.21 -30.02
CA ALA A 229 -17.37 -27.22 -29.53
C ALA A 229 -16.18 -27.49 -30.48
N ILE A 230 -16.25 -26.96 -31.70
CA ILE A 230 -15.19 -27.11 -32.70
C ILE A 230 -14.49 -25.77 -32.95
N VAL A 231 -13.50 -25.77 -33.84
CA VAL A 231 -12.85 -24.53 -34.31
C VAL A 231 -13.92 -23.67 -35.00
N GLY A 232 -14.14 -22.47 -34.50
CA GLY A 232 -15.07 -21.53 -35.11
C GLY A 232 -15.40 -20.37 -34.21
N ASP A 233 -16.52 -19.73 -34.49
CA ASP A 233 -16.96 -18.56 -33.74
C ASP A 233 -17.50 -18.95 -32.36
N GLN A 234 -16.80 -18.50 -31.32
CA GLN A 234 -17.12 -18.69 -29.90
C GLN A 234 -17.65 -17.40 -29.26
N SER A 235 -17.91 -16.36 -30.05
CA SER A 235 -18.45 -15.08 -29.56
C SER A 235 -19.89 -15.19 -29.06
N HIS A 236 -20.60 -16.28 -29.33
CA HIS A 236 -21.98 -16.46 -28.92
C HIS A 236 -22.11 -17.66 -27.99
N VAL A 237 -22.65 -17.41 -26.81
CA VAL A 237 -22.88 -18.44 -25.78
C VAL A 237 -24.28 -18.28 -25.23
N TRP A 238 -24.97 -19.40 -25.02
CA TRP A 238 -26.24 -19.41 -24.32
C TRP A 238 -26.06 -20.02 -22.94
N VAL A 239 -26.55 -19.33 -21.92
CA VAL A 239 -26.60 -19.80 -20.53
C VAL A 239 -28.03 -19.68 -20.03
N GLY A 240 -28.51 -20.67 -19.28
CA GLY A 240 -29.87 -20.65 -18.75
C GLY A 240 -30.10 -21.58 -17.58
N PHE A 241 -31.18 -21.34 -16.84
CA PHE A 241 -31.68 -22.22 -15.79
C PHE A 241 -32.92 -22.95 -16.30
N VAL A 242 -32.78 -24.24 -16.58
CA VAL A 242 -33.87 -25.05 -17.15
C VAL A 242 -34.44 -25.94 -16.05
N PRO A 243 -35.77 -26.00 -15.86
CA PRO A 243 -36.39 -26.96 -14.95
C PRO A 243 -36.08 -28.40 -15.39
N ASN A 244 -35.69 -29.27 -14.47
CA ASN A 244 -35.34 -30.66 -14.75
C ASN A 244 -36.53 -31.35 -15.43
N ALA A 245 -36.34 -31.78 -16.68
CA ALA A 245 -37.31 -32.60 -17.36
C ALA A 245 -37.42 -33.95 -16.65
N LYS A 246 -38.61 -34.56 -16.64
CA LYS A 246 -38.79 -35.93 -16.15
C LYS A 246 -38.16 -36.89 -17.16
N GLY A 247 -36.86 -37.14 -17.04
CA GLY A 247 -36.10 -38.09 -17.87
C GLY A 247 -34.66 -37.62 -18.05
N ASP A 248 -33.70 -38.54 -17.86
CA ASP A 248 -32.25 -38.26 -17.86
C ASP A 248 -31.68 -37.90 -19.25
N ASN A 249 -32.50 -37.92 -20.29
CA ASN A 249 -32.07 -37.64 -21.66
C ASN A 249 -32.33 -36.16 -21.99
N LEU A 250 -31.25 -35.44 -22.27
CA LEU A 250 -31.30 -34.14 -22.93
C LEU A 250 -32.20 -34.26 -24.17
N PRO A 251 -33.28 -33.47 -24.29
CA PRO A 251 -34.14 -33.55 -25.46
C PRO A 251 -33.31 -33.25 -26.71
N GLU A 252 -33.37 -34.13 -27.71
CA GLU A 252 -32.67 -33.96 -29.00
C GLU A 252 -33.01 -32.62 -29.67
N ASN A 253 -34.17 -32.07 -29.34
CA ASN A 253 -34.62 -30.75 -29.79
C ASN A 253 -34.62 -29.75 -28.64
N CYS A 254 -33.94 -28.62 -28.83
CA CYS A 254 -33.89 -27.54 -27.84
C CYS A 254 -35.22 -26.85 -27.54
N THR A 255 -36.33 -27.25 -28.18
CA THR A 255 -37.66 -26.66 -28.02
C THR A 255 -38.06 -26.45 -26.55
N TYR A 256 -37.72 -27.40 -25.67
CA TYR A 256 -38.02 -27.29 -24.24
C TYR A 256 -37.14 -26.27 -23.49
N ILE A 257 -35.88 -26.11 -23.90
CA ILE A 257 -34.91 -25.25 -23.20
C ILE A 257 -34.93 -23.80 -23.70
N LYS A 258 -35.37 -23.57 -24.95
CA LYS A 258 -35.44 -22.24 -25.60
C LYS A 258 -35.95 -21.09 -24.72
N PRO A 259 -37.08 -21.22 -23.97
CA PRO A 259 -37.58 -20.09 -23.16
C PRO A 259 -36.66 -19.70 -21.99
N TYR A 260 -35.78 -20.60 -21.57
CA TYR A 260 -34.91 -20.43 -20.40
C TYR A 260 -33.49 -19.99 -20.76
N MET A 261 -33.05 -20.25 -21.99
CA MET A 261 -31.71 -19.88 -22.46
C MET A 261 -31.62 -18.38 -22.75
N LYS A 262 -30.52 -17.76 -22.31
CA LYS A 262 -30.20 -16.35 -22.56
C LYS A 262 -28.91 -16.26 -23.35
N ARG A 263 -28.91 -15.47 -24.42
CA ARG A 263 -27.75 -15.27 -25.29
C ARG A 263 -26.83 -14.20 -24.74
N PHE A 264 -25.54 -14.50 -24.73
CA PHE A 264 -24.47 -13.59 -24.36
C PHE A 264 -23.49 -13.46 -25.53
N ASP A 265 -23.25 -12.23 -25.94
CA ASP A 265 -22.34 -11.89 -27.03
C ASP A 265 -21.02 -11.37 -26.45
N THR A 266 -19.93 -12.05 -26.78
CA THR A 266 -18.58 -11.77 -26.30
C THR A 266 -17.72 -11.21 -27.43
N THR A 267 -17.10 -10.07 -27.19
CA THR A 267 -16.27 -9.34 -28.16
C THR A 267 -15.02 -8.78 -27.50
N ARG A 268 -13.97 -8.52 -28.28
CA ARG A 268 -12.78 -7.81 -27.81
C ARG A 268 -12.91 -6.31 -28.10
N GLN A 269 -12.74 -5.46 -27.09
CA GLN A 269 -12.91 -4.00 -27.19
C GLN A 269 -11.75 -3.25 -26.51
N ARG A 270 -11.60 -1.95 -26.79
CA ARG A 270 -10.69 -1.07 -26.03
C ARG A 270 -11.37 -0.51 -24.80
N CYS A 271 -10.67 -0.54 -23.67
CA CYS A 271 -11.06 0.01 -22.39
C CYS A 271 -9.86 0.67 -21.70
N THR A 272 -10.09 1.40 -20.62
CA THR A 272 -9.00 1.95 -19.78
C THR A 272 -9.10 1.32 -18.40
N GLY A 273 -7.98 0.83 -17.89
CA GLY A 273 -7.88 0.24 -16.56
C GLY A 273 -6.91 1.01 -15.68
N LYS A 274 -7.19 1.02 -14.37
CA LYS A 274 -6.31 1.57 -13.34
C LYS A 274 -6.13 0.57 -12.21
N TRP A 275 -4.92 0.05 -12.06
CA TRP A 275 -4.56 -0.94 -11.04
C TRP A 275 -3.81 -0.28 -9.90
N SER A 276 -4.10 -0.70 -8.66
CA SER A 276 -3.25 -0.45 -7.50
C SER A 276 -2.49 -1.73 -7.18
N ILE A 277 -1.17 -1.59 -7.09
CA ILE A 277 -0.21 -2.66 -6.81
C ILE A 277 0.44 -2.33 -5.48
N THR A 278 0.35 -3.28 -4.57
CA THR A 278 1.05 -3.26 -3.28
C THR A 278 1.96 -4.47 -3.21
N ARG A 279 2.84 -4.50 -2.21
CA ARG A 279 3.68 -5.68 -1.93
C ARG A 279 2.86 -6.97 -1.75
N GLY A 280 1.64 -6.88 -1.23
CA GLY A 280 0.79 -8.02 -0.91
C GLY A 280 -0.29 -8.36 -1.93
N GLY A 281 -0.59 -7.48 -2.88
CA GLY A 281 -1.71 -7.72 -3.80
C GLY A 281 -1.83 -6.71 -4.93
N ILE A 282 -2.67 -7.05 -5.90
CA ILE A 282 -2.94 -6.26 -7.11
C ILE A 282 -4.45 -6.20 -7.28
N GLN A 283 -4.98 -5.00 -7.46
CA GLN A 283 -6.42 -4.78 -7.58
C GLN A 283 -6.72 -3.74 -8.64
N LEU A 284 -7.74 -3.98 -9.46
CA LEU A 284 -8.33 -2.98 -10.32
C LEU A 284 -9.13 -2.00 -9.45
N THR A 285 -8.72 -0.74 -9.45
CA THR A 285 -9.32 0.33 -8.61
C THR A 285 -10.28 1.22 -9.36
N SER A 286 -10.13 1.32 -10.67
CA SER A 286 -11.11 1.95 -11.56
C SER A 286 -10.89 1.46 -12.98
N GLY A 287 -11.93 1.59 -13.80
CA GLY A 287 -11.84 1.47 -15.25
C GLY A 287 -12.89 2.36 -15.88
N SER A 288 -12.62 2.90 -17.06
CA SER A 288 -13.60 3.68 -17.80
C SER A 288 -14.27 2.84 -18.88
N SER A 289 -15.45 3.30 -19.32
CA SER A 289 -16.32 2.62 -20.29
C SER A 289 -15.52 2.14 -21.50
N CYS A 290 -15.60 0.85 -21.78
CA CYS A 290 -15.19 0.32 -23.07
C CYS A 290 -15.98 1.07 -24.14
N ASN A 291 -15.32 1.73 -25.09
CA ASN A 291 -15.93 2.70 -26.01
C ASN A 291 -16.96 2.09 -26.99
N GLY A 292 -17.34 0.82 -26.83
CA GLY A 292 -18.14 0.04 -27.79
C GLY A 292 -17.40 -0.23 -29.11
N THR A 293 -16.22 0.35 -29.31
CA THR A 293 -15.40 0.17 -30.49
C THR A 293 -14.78 -1.22 -30.47
N LEU A 294 -15.28 -2.10 -31.34
CA LEU A 294 -14.71 -3.41 -31.58
C LEU A 294 -13.26 -3.27 -32.02
N LEU A 295 -12.39 -4.14 -31.50
CA LEU A 295 -11.05 -4.27 -32.03
C LEU A 295 -11.10 -4.86 -33.46
N PRO A 296 -10.06 -4.60 -34.28
CA PRO A 296 -9.95 -5.18 -35.62
C PRO A 296 -10.12 -6.69 -35.64
N ALA A 297 -10.57 -7.24 -36.78
CA ALA A 297 -10.87 -8.67 -36.93
C ALA A 297 -9.72 -9.60 -36.46
N SER A 298 -8.46 -9.22 -36.71
CA SER A 298 -7.29 -10.00 -36.24
C SER A 298 -7.26 -10.20 -34.73
N LYS A 299 -7.75 -9.22 -33.96
CA LYS A 299 -7.80 -9.24 -32.50
C LYS A 299 -9.06 -9.92 -31.95
N GLN A 300 -10.02 -10.27 -32.82
CA GLN A 300 -11.18 -11.08 -32.46
C GLN A 300 -10.92 -12.57 -32.63
N LEU A 301 -9.87 -12.96 -33.37
CA LEU A 301 -9.51 -14.35 -33.63
C LEU A 301 -9.40 -15.26 -32.39
N PRO A 302 -8.94 -14.77 -31.21
CA PRO A 302 -8.99 -15.58 -29.99
C PRO A 302 -10.38 -16.10 -29.61
N LEU A 303 -11.43 -15.42 -30.04
CA LEU A 303 -12.83 -15.82 -29.90
C LEU A 303 -13.35 -16.48 -31.19
N THR A 304 -13.05 -15.92 -32.37
CA THR A 304 -13.75 -16.30 -33.61
C THR A 304 -13.12 -17.47 -34.37
N MET A 305 -11.88 -17.84 -34.07
CA MET A 305 -11.15 -18.93 -34.75
C MET A 305 -10.42 -19.81 -33.72
N ASN A 306 -11.16 -20.30 -32.74
CA ASN A 306 -10.57 -21.04 -31.62
C ASN A 306 -11.48 -22.16 -31.13
N THR A 307 -10.88 -23.16 -30.48
CA THR A 307 -11.58 -24.31 -29.89
C THR A 307 -11.55 -24.19 -28.39
N LEU A 308 -12.48 -23.41 -27.82
CA LEU A 308 -12.50 -23.13 -26.38
C LEU A 308 -13.18 -24.24 -25.58
N VAL A 309 -14.10 -24.99 -26.20
CA VAL A 309 -14.80 -26.15 -25.60
C VAL A 309 -15.42 -25.82 -24.24
N PHE A 310 -16.13 -24.69 -24.16
CA PHE A 310 -16.67 -24.18 -22.88
C PHE A 310 -17.57 -25.19 -22.17
N ALA A 311 -18.43 -25.86 -22.93
CA ALA A 311 -19.39 -26.86 -22.44
C ALA A 311 -18.75 -28.01 -21.66
N ASP A 312 -17.47 -28.33 -21.93
CA ASP A 312 -16.79 -29.47 -21.30
C ASP A 312 -16.16 -29.11 -19.96
N TRP A 313 -15.79 -27.84 -19.78
CA TRP A 313 -14.93 -27.42 -18.68
C TRP A 313 -15.56 -26.43 -17.72
N TYR A 314 -16.64 -25.74 -18.11
CA TYR A 314 -17.15 -24.60 -17.35
C TYR A 314 -18.58 -24.74 -16.81
N THR A 315 -19.36 -25.73 -17.25
CA THR A 315 -20.73 -25.91 -16.73
C THR A 315 -20.77 -26.12 -15.21
N PRO A 316 -19.89 -26.94 -14.59
CA PRO A 316 -19.84 -27.05 -13.13
C PRO A 316 -19.48 -25.74 -12.41
N GLN A 317 -18.65 -24.90 -13.02
CA GLN A 317 -18.17 -23.63 -12.49
C GLN A 317 -19.25 -22.55 -12.61
N LEU A 318 -20.02 -22.58 -13.71
CA LEU A 318 -21.24 -21.79 -13.84
C LEU A 318 -22.28 -22.21 -12.81
N HIS A 319 -22.42 -23.51 -12.52
CA HIS A 319 -23.26 -23.98 -11.43
C HIS A 319 -22.84 -23.36 -10.08
N GLU A 320 -21.55 -23.39 -9.73
CA GLU A 320 -21.09 -22.81 -8.46
C GLU A 320 -21.34 -21.29 -8.34
N THR A 321 -21.24 -20.54 -9.44
CA THR A 321 -21.39 -19.08 -9.42
C THR A 321 -22.83 -18.61 -9.61
N LEU A 322 -23.66 -19.37 -10.34
CA LEU A 322 -24.99 -18.94 -10.78
C LEU A 322 -26.15 -19.68 -10.10
N ALA A 323 -25.91 -20.83 -9.45
CA ALA A 323 -26.96 -21.64 -8.81
C ALA A 323 -27.96 -20.86 -7.95
N PRO A 324 -27.56 -19.89 -7.10
CA PRO A 324 -28.50 -19.16 -6.26
C PRO A 324 -29.58 -18.42 -7.06
N PHE A 325 -29.24 -17.95 -8.27
CA PHE A 325 -30.18 -17.19 -9.10
C PHE A 325 -31.21 -18.06 -9.82
N ALA A 326 -31.07 -19.39 -9.81
CA ALA A 326 -32.11 -20.26 -10.33
C ALA A 326 -33.33 -20.33 -9.41
N THR A 327 -33.14 -20.07 -8.11
CA THR A 327 -34.15 -20.35 -7.08
C THR A 327 -34.31 -19.21 -6.10
N SER A 328 -33.42 -19.11 -5.09
CA SER A 328 -33.54 -18.16 -3.99
C SER A 328 -33.37 -16.71 -4.42
N ARG A 329 -32.69 -16.46 -5.55
CA ARG A 329 -32.36 -15.12 -6.07
C ARG A 329 -32.84 -14.89 -7.51
N ASN A 330 -33.90 -15.56 -7.95
CA ASN A 330 -34.37 -15.49 -9.33
C ASN A 330 -34.87 -14.11 -9.80
N GLN A 331 -35.24 -13.22 -8.88
CA GLN A 331 -35.64 -11.83 -9.14
C GLN A 331 -34.54 -10.81 -8.79
N SER A 332 -33.33 -11.28 -8.48
CA SER A 332 -32.23 -10.41 -8.08
C SER A 332 -31.80 -9.50 -9.23
N HIS A 333 -31.56 -8.22 -8.91
CA HIS A 333 -30.92 -7.28 -9.84
C HIS A 333 -29.49 -7.70 -10.20
N TRP A 334 -28.88 -8.62 -9.45
CA TRP A 334 -27.55 -9.16 -9.72
C TRP A 334 -27.53 -10.34 -10.70
N LEU A 335 -28.68 -10.85 -11.13
CA LEU A 335 -28.77 -12.00 -12.04
C LEU A 335 -27.98 -11.78 -13.33
N TYR A 336 -28.34 -10.74 -14.10
CA TYR A 336 -27.68 -10.45 -15.38
C TYR A 336 -26.21 -10.04 -15.24
N PRO A 337 -25.84 -9.16 -14.27
CA PRO A 337 -24.44 -8.88 -13.98
C PRO A 337 -23.61 -10.12 -13.66
N SER A 338 -24.20 -11.08 -12.93
CA SER A 338 -23.52 -12.33 -12.58
C SER A 338 -23.34 -13.23 -13.79
N MET A 339 -24.36 -13.38 -14.63
CA MET A 339 -24.27 -14.17 -15.86
C MET A 339 -23.27 -13.56 -16.86
N SER A 340 -23.32 -12.24 -17.11
CA SER A 340 -22.38 -11.58 -18.02
C SER A 340 -20.95 -11.67 -17.50
N THR A 341 -20.74 -11.50 -16.20
CA THR A 341 -19.42 -11.64 -15.57
C THR A 341 -18.91 -13.07 -15.66
N ALA A 342 -19.75 -14.06 -15.41
CA ALA A 342 -19.39 -15.48 -15.50
C ALA A 342 -19.00 -15.86 -16.94
N VAL A 343 -19.79 -15.48 -17.95
CA VAL A 343 -19.46 -15.77 -19.36
C VAL A 343 -18.19 -15.05 -19.79
N ALA A 344 -18.04 -13.76 -19.43
CA ALA A 344 -16.83 -13.01 -19.74
C ALA A 344 -15.60 -13.67 -19.11
N ALA A 345 -15.69 -14.06 -17.83
CA ALA A 345 -14.59 -14.66 -17.09
C ALA A 345 -14.23 -16.02 -17.68
N MET A 346 -15.23 -16.83 -18.02
CA MET A 346 -15.05 -18.10 -18.70
C MET A 346 -14.27 -17.93 -20.01
N SER A 347 -14.71 -17.01 -20.88
CA SER A 347 -14.03 -16.73 -22.15
C SER A 347 -12.60 -16.23 -21.95
N TRP A 348 -12.41 -15.24 -21.09
CA TRP A 348 -11.10 -14.66 -20.82
C TRP A 348 -10.12 -15.69 -20.21
N SER A 349 -10.55 -16.42 -19.18
CA SER A 349 -9.71 -17.38 -18.48
C SER A 349 -9.34 -18.57 -19.36
N ARG A 350 -10.27 -19.05 -20.19
CA ARG A 350 -10.01 -20.15 -21.12
C ARG A 350 -9.01 -19.75 -22.20
N ILE A 351 -9.16 -18.57 -22.80
CA ILE A 351 -8.19 -18.05 -23.78
C ILE A 351 -6.83 -17.84 -23.13
N CYS A 352 -6.79 -17.22 -21.94
CA CYS A 352 -5.57 -17.02 -21.18
C CYS A 352 -4.86 -18.34 -20.86
N SER A 353 -5.60 -19.42 -20.59
CA SER A 353 -5.01 -20.70 -20.22
C SER A 353 -4.63 -21.58 -21.40
N LEU A 354 -5.39 -21.57 -22.50
CA LEU A 354 -5.08 -22.34 -23.71
C LEU A 354 -3.99 -21.65 -24.53
N ASN A 355 -4.20 -20.38 -24.85
CA ASN A 355 -3.42 -19.65 -25.85
C ASN A 355 -2.71 -18.43 -25.25
N GLY A 356 -2.76 -18.24 -23.93
CA GLY A 356 -2.10 -17.12 -23.28
C GLY A 356 -0.58 -17.21 -23.40
N VAL A 357 0.04 -16.03 -23.40
CA VAL A 357 1.49 -15.88 -23.58
C VAL A 357 2.30 -16.57 -22.49
N ALA A 358 1.70 -16.79 -21.31
CA ALA A 358 2.28 -17.56 -20.21
C ALA A 358 2.75 -18.97 -20.63
N ASN A 359 2.10 -19.58 -21.63
CA ASN A 359 2.50 -20.89 -22.18
C ASN A 359 3.80 -20.84 -22.99
N TYR A 360 4.26 -19.64 -23.36
CA TYR A 360 5.36 -19.42 -24.30
C TYR A 360 6.52 -18.59 -23.73
N LEU A 361 6.50 -18.25 -22.43
CA LEU A 361 7.45 -17.35 -21.75
C LEU A 361 8.94 -17.76 -21.77
N ASN A 362 9.29 -18.93 -22.30
CA ASN A 362 10.68 -19.38 -22.48
C ASN A 362 11.19 -19.25 -23.93
N GLN A 363 10.39 -18.76 -24.86
CA GLN A 363 10.76 -18.63 -26.26
C GLN A 363 10.79 -17.15 -26.66
N THR A 364 11.70 -16.80 -27.57
CA THR A 364 11.74 -15.47 -28.20
C THR A 364 10.35 -15.10 -28.72
N LEU A 365 10.00 -13.81 -28.68
CA LEU A 365 8.68 -13.21 -28.96
C LEU A 365 8.05 -13.55 -30.33
N ASN A 366 8.61 -14.49 -31.10
CA ASN A 366 8.10 -15.03 -32.36
C ASN A 366 7.10 -16.18 -32.11
N VAL A 367 6.16 -16.00 -31.19
CA VAL A 367 5.16 -17.02 -30.86
C VAL A 367 3.99 -16.92 -31.84
N GLN A 368 3.58 -18.05 -32.40
CA GLN A 368 2.45 -18.15 -33.33
C GLN A 368 1.19 -18.58 -32.57
N PHE A 369 0.10 -17.83 -32.72
CA PHE A 369 -1.22 -18.14 -32.15
C PHE A 369 -1.97 -19.20 -32.98
N GLY A 370 -1.77 -19.17 -34.30
CA GLY A 370 -2.44 -20.06 -35.24
C GLY A 370 -2.11 -19.68 -36.67
N THR A 371 -2.81 -20.32 -37.61
CA THR A 371 -2.71 -20.03 -39.04
C THR A 371 -4.01 -19.41 -39.54
N ARG A 372 -3.89 -18.34 -40.32
CA ARG A 372 -5.01 -17.76 -41.08
C ARG A 372 -5.56 -18.77 -42.09
N PRO A 373 -6.77 -18.51 -42.64
CA PRO A 373 -7.32 -19.30 -43.74
C PRO A 373 -6.42 -19.37 -44.99
N ASP A 374 -5.50 -18.42 -45.15
CA ASP A 374 -4.49 -18.39 -46.22
C ASP A 374 -3.19 -19.14 -45.86
N ASN A 375 -3.18 -19.93 -44.77
CA ASN A 375 -2.03 -20.63 -44.20
C ASN A 375 -0.88 -19.73 -43.70
N SER A 376 -1.07 -18.41 -43.60
CA SER A 376 -0.07 -17.54 -42.97
C SER A 376 -0.14 -17.63 -41.44
N SER A 377 1.02 -17.59 -40.77
CA SER A 377 1.09 -17.63 -39.31
C SER A 377 0.71 -16.29 -38.69
N ILE A 378 -0.07 -16.31 -37.61
CA ILE A 378 -0.50 -15.10 -36.88
C ILE A 378 0.33 -14.98 -35.61
N SER A 379 0.96 -13.81 -35.40
CA SER A 379 1.68 -13.57 -34.16
C SER A 379 0.71 -13.32 -33.00
N VAL A 380 1.17 -13.62 -31.79
CA VAL A 380 0.44 -13.31 -30.54
C VAL A 380 0.09 -11.81 -30.44
N GLU A 381 0.95 -10.94 -30.97
CA GLU A 381 0.72 -9.49 -30.97
C GLU A 381 -0.39 -9.07 -31.94
N GLU A 382 -0.41 -9.67 -33.13
CA GLU A 382 -1.44 -9.43 -34.13
C GLU A 382 -2.81 -9.95 -33.67
N ALA A 383 -2.82 -11.11 -33.01
CA ALA A 383 -3.99 -11.71 -32.35
C ALA A 383 -4.46 -10.90 -31.13
N GLY A 384 -3.67 -9.92 -30.66
CA GLY A 384 -4.02 -9.07 -29.52
C GLY A 384 -3.99 -9.81 -28.17
N LEU A 385 -3.19 -10.87 -28.05
CA LEU A 385 -2.97 -11.63 -26.82
C LEU A 385 -1.86 -11.03 -25.95
N MET A 386 -0.95 -10.26 -26.56
CA MET A 386 0.02 -9.42 -25.88
C MET A 386 0.37 -8.22 -26.77
N TYR A 387 0.56 -7.05 -26.19
CA TYR A 387 0.94 -5.84 -26.92
C TYR A 387 1.60 -4.84 -25.97
N ASN A 388 2.40 -3.95 -26.53
CA ASN A 388 3.05 -2.86 -25.79
C ASN A 388 2.09 -1.67 -25.64
N VAL A 389 2.04 -1.07 -24.44
CA VAL A 389 1.29 0.17 -24.17
C VAL A 389 2.26 1.32 -23.90
N ALA A 390 2.45 2.19 -24.88
CA ALA A 390 3.42 3.29 -24.80
C ALA A 390 2.96 4.47 -23.92
N ASP A 391 1.65 4.64 -23.75
CA ASP A 391 0.99 5.74 -23.03
C ASP A 391 0.61 5.39 -21.57
N GLU A 392 1.26 4.38 -20.99
CA GLU A 392 1.04 3.98 -19.60
C GLU A 392 1.47 5.08 -18.61
N GLN A 393 0.62 5.36 -17.62
CA GLN A 393 0.90 6.28 -16.53
C GLN A 393 1.14 5.50 -15.24
N VAL A 394 2.29 5.75 -14.60
CA VAL A 394 2.66 5.11 -13.33
C VAL A 394 2.82 6.17 -12.24
N VAL A 395 2.11 5.98 -11.13
CA VAL A 395 2.15 6.85 -9.96
C VAL A 395 2.59 6.04 -8.75
N SER A 396 3.76 6.35 -8.20
CA SER A 396 4.22 5.77 -6.94
C SER A 396 3.65 6.57 -5.78
N ILE A 397 3.01 5.89 -4.83
CA ILE A 397 2.38 6.47 -3.66
C ILE A 397 3.07 5.89 -2.43
N ARG A 398 3.56 6.79 -1.57
CA ARG A 398 4.19 6.45 -0.32
C ARG A 398 3.50 7.15 0.83
N GLN A 399 3.22 6.42 1.91
CA GLN A 399 2.71 7.02 3.14
C GLN A 399 3.77 7.93 3.78
N THR A 400 3.38 9.17 4.03
CA THR A 400 4.21 10.21 4.66
C THR A 400 3.43 10.90 5.77
N LEU A 401 4.06 11.84 6.47
CA LEU A 401 3.37 12.63 7.49
C LEU A 401 2.35 13.54 6.81
N ARG A 402 1.17 13.68 7.43
CA ARG A 402 0.17 14.63 6.97
C ARG A 402 0.72 16.05 7.06
N ASN A 403 0.71 16.76 5.94
CA ASN A 403 1.10 18.17 5.91
C ASN A 403 0.13 19.01 6.74
N GLY A 404 0.67 19.84 7.63
CA GLY A 404 -0.10 20.78 8.43
C GLY A 404 0.80 21.82 9.10
N PRO A 405 0.30 23.04 9.35
CA PRO A 405 1.09 24.10 9.98
C PRO A 405 1.58 23.73 11.38
N LEU A 406 0.82 22.87 12.08
CA LEU A 406 1.20 22.35 13.39
C LEU A 406 2.42 21.40 13.31
N LEU A 407 2.57 20.62 12.23
CA LEU A 407 3.76 19.76 12.03
C LEU A 407 5.02 20.62 11.90
N TRP A 408 4.96 21.69 11.11
CA TRP A 408 6.06 22.65 10.96
C TRP A 408 6.42 23.31 12.29
N SER A 409 5.42 23.67 13.10
CA SER A 409 5.62 24.23 14.43
C SER A 409 6.36 23.26 15.35
N ILE A 410 5.95 21.99 15.38
CA ILE A 410 6.58 20.94 16.18
C ILE A 410 8.02 20.68 15.74
N LEU A 411 8.27 20.62 14.43
CA LEU A 411 9.61 20.44 13.86
C LEU A 411 10.53 21.64 14.16
N ALA A 412 9.98 22.85 14.26
CA ALA A 412 10.74 24.08 14.52
C ALA A 412 11.09 24.31 16.01
N ILE A 413 10.32 23.77 16.97
CA ILE A 413 10.55 24.00 18.41
C ILE A 413 11.98 23.60 18.83
N GLN A 414 12.47 22.45 18.38
CA GLN A 414 13.77 21.94 18.81
C GLN A 414 14.96 22.79 18.28
N PRO A 415 15.11 23.05 16.96
CA PRO A 415 16.19 23.91 16.49
C PRO A 415 16.10 25.33 17.07
N LEU A 416 14.90 25.88 17.24
CA LEU A 416 14.72 27.21 17.81
C LEU A 416 15.17 27.28 19.28
N LEU A 417 14.80 26.30 20.11
CA LEU A 417 15.28 26.22 21.50
C LEU A 417 16.80 26.11 21.59
N VAL A 418 17.42 25.35 20.68
CA VAL A 418 18.89 25.22 20.63
C VAL A 418 19.55 26.54 20.28
N ILE A 419 19.04 27.25 19.27
CA ILE A 419 19.56 28.56 18.87
C ILE A 419 19.43 29.56 20.03
N VAL A 420 18.27 29.62 20.68
CA VAL A 420 18.06 30.50 21.84
C VAL A 420 19.00 30.18 22.98
N MET A 421 19.12 28.90 23.37
CA MET A 421 20.05 28.50 24.45
C MET A 421 21.51 28.79 24.09
N ALA A 422 21.92 28.60 22.84
CA ALA A 422 23.27 28.89 22.39
C ALA A 422 23.57 30.40 22.42
N ILE A 423 22.67 31.24 21.91
CA ILE A 423 22.78 32.70 21.95
C ILE A 423 22.85 33.18 23.40
N CYS A 424 21.95 32.71 24.27
CA CYS A 424 21.97 33.11 25.67
C CYS A 424 23.23 32.66 26.38
N THR A 425 23.75 31.45 26.10
CA THR A 425 25.01 30.98 26.68
C THR A 425 26.18 31.86 26.22
N ALA A 426 26.22 32.23 24.93
CA ALA A 426 27.24 33.12 24.39
C ALA A 426 27.17 34.52 25.03
N LEU A 427 25.97 35.08 25.18
CA LEU A 427 25.75 36.38 25.86
C LEU A 427 26.11 36.34 27.35
N MET A 428 26.01 35.18 27.99
CA MET A 428 26.32 34.99 29.41
C MET A 428 27.75 34.51 29.68
N HIS A 429 28.58 34.31 28.65
CA HIS A 429 29.95 33.77 28.79
C HIS A 429 30.85 34.59 29.76
N SER A 430 30.55 35.87 29.99
CA SER A 430 31.44 36.81 30.67
C SER A 430 30.97 37.27 32.06
N THR A 431 30.00 36.59 32.70
CA THR A 431 29.42 37.11 33.95
C THR A 431 30.15 36.64 35.22
N PRO A 432 30.48 37.56 36.15
CA PRO A 432 31.08 37.21 37.43
C PRO A 432 30.08 36.45 38.32
N ILE A 433 30.61 35.51 39.09
CA ILE A 433 29.89 34.67 40.04
C ILE A 433 29.31 35.56 41.16
N ASP A 434 28.02 35.40 41.49
CA ASP A 434 27.35 36.19 42.52
C ASP A 434 27.90 35.91 43.94
N THR A 435 27.75 36.90 44.82
CA THR A 435 28.21 37.02 46.21
C THR A 435 27.82 35.87 47.15
N GLY A 436 26.89 35.00 46.74
CA GLY A 436 26.45 33.82 47.49
C GLY A 436 27.10 32.50 47.07
N PHE A 437 27.89 32.45 45.99
CA PHE A 437 28.61 31.23 45.62
C PHE A 437 29.69 30.97 46.66
N GLY A 438 29.50 29.89 47.41
CA GLY A 438 30.27 29.53 48.60
C GLY A 438 31.78 29.65 48.39
N ILE A 439 32.32 30.83 48.74
CA ILE A 439 33.74 31.02 49.05
C ILE A 439 34.17 29.95 50.05
N VAL A 440 33.28 29.55 50.98
CA VAL A 440 33.50 28.45 51.92
C VAL A 440 33.61 27.08 51.23
N SER A 441 32.77 26.76 50.24
CA SER A 441 32.81 25.48 49.52
C SER A 441 33.99 25.39 48.54
N ILE A 442 34.42 26.52 47.99
CA ILE A 442 35.65 26.62 47.22
C ILE A 442 36.86 26.49 48.17
N LEU A 443 36.88 27.22 49.29
CA LEU A 443 37.94 27.17 50.30
C LEU A 443 38.11 25.78 50.91
N SER A 444 37.02 25.03 51.12
CA SER A 444 37.07 23.68 51.71
C SER A 444 37.66 22.61 50.77
N GLY A 445 37.75 22.89 49.47
CA GLY A 445 38.30 21.98 48.47
C GLY A 445 39.60 22.45 47.80
N ILE A 446 40.10 23.61 48.20
CA ILE A 446 41.31 24.21 47.64
C ILE A 446 42.52 23.37 48.04
N SER A 447 43.40 23.07 47.08
CA SER A 447 44.68 22.45 47.40
C SER A 447 45.52 23.45 48.23
N PRO A 448 46.35 22.99 49.18
CA PRO A 448 47.17 23.86 50.01
C PRO A 448 48.01 24.88 49.23
N GLN A 449 48.34 24.56 47.97
CA GLN A 449 49.11 25.37 47.04
C GLN A 449 48.32 26.55 46.44
N SER A 450 46.99 26.44 46.35
CA SER A 450 46.12 27.49 45.79
C SER A 450 45.48 28.38 46.88
N LEU A 451 45.76 28.09 48.15
CA LEU A 451 45.22 28.81 49.31
C LEU A 451 45.73 30.26 49.39
N GLU A 452 46.92 30.53 48.84
CA GLU A 452 47.46 31.89 48.75
C GLU A 452 46.64 32.82 47.85
N LEU A 453 45.99 32.27 46.82
CA LEU A 453 45.17 33.06 45.88
C LEU A 453 43.90 33.62 46.52
N VAL A 454 43.43 33.02 47.61
CA VAL A 454 42.19 33.37 48.31
C VAL A 454 42.47 34.01 49.68
N ARG A 455 43.75 34.30 49.96
CA ARG A 455 44.22 34.87 51.22
C ARG A 455 43.66 36.28 51.42
N GLY A 456 42.76 36.41 52.39
CA GLY A 456 42.03 37.65 52.70
C GLY A 456 40.52 37.44 52.73
N ALA A 457 39.97 36.69 51.79
CA ALA A 457 38.53 36.43 51.71
C ALA A 457 38.00 35.57 52.87
N ALA A 458 38.85 34.76 53.49
CA ALA A 458 38.50 33.95 54.66
C ALA A 458 38.21 34.77 55.94
N LEU A 459 38.68 36.01 56.02
CA LEU A 459 38.49 36.90 57.18
C LEU A 459 37.57 38.09 56.87
N SER A 460 37.62 38.64 55.66
CA SER A 460 36.80 39.81 55.28
C SER A 460 35.53 39.48 54.50
N GLY A 461 35.39 38.25 54.00
CA GLY A 461 34.33 37.89 53.05
C GLY A 461 34.52 38.46 51.63
N GLU A 462 35.54 39.31 51.43
CA GLU A 462 35.81 40.00 50.17
C GLU A 462 37.18 39.59 49.61
N LEU A 463 37.21 39.24 48.32
CA LEU A 463 38.44 38.93 47.59
C LEU A 463 39.22 40.20 47.26
N LYS A 464 40.52 40.22 47.56
CA LYS A 464 41.41 41.34 47.19
C LYS A 464 41.55 41.53 45.68
N GLU A 465 41.40 40.46 44.90
CA GLU A 465 41.55 40.47 43.44
C GLU A 465 40.49 39.59 42.79
N LYS A 466 40.06 39.95 41.57
CA LYS A 466 39.09 39.17 40.80
C LYS A 466 39.72 37.85 40.34
N LEU A 467 39.16 36.73 40.76
CA LEU A 467 39.58 35.38 40.36
C LEU A 467 38.61 34.82 39.32
N ARG A 468 39.14 34.03 38.37
CA ARG A 468 38.32 33.26 37.42
C ARG A 468 38.28 31.80 37.85
N VAL A 469 37.08 31.22 37.88
CA VAL A 469 36.87 29.79 38.15
C VAL A 469 36.57 29.09 36.83
N SER A 470 37.39 28.12 36.46
CA SER A 470 37.13 27.24 35.32
C SER A 470 36.74 25.85 35.83
N ILE A 471 35.55 25.36 35.45
CA ILE A 471 34.98 24.09 35.90
C ILE A 471 35.03 23.08 34.75
N PHE A 472 35.58 21.89 35.01
CA PHE A 472 35.76 20.82 34.03
C PHE A 472 35.14 19.50 34.55
N PRO A 473 34.22 18.87 33.80
CA PRO A 473 33.77 17.53 34.12
C PRO A 473 34.83 16.50 33.69
N VAL A 474 35.30 15.67 34.62
CA VAL A 474 36.28 14.60 34.36
C VAL A 474 35.58 13.24 34.40
N HIS A 475 35.55 12.59 33.25
CA HIS A 475 35.05 11.23 33.09
C HIS A 475 36.24 10.29 32.82
N ARG A 476 36.64 9.49 33.81
CA ARG A 476 37.67 8.44 33.64
C ARG A 476 37.02 7.07 33.77
N LYS A 477 37.28 6.17 32.81
CA LYS A 477 36.84 4.77 32.86
C LYS A 477 37.27 4.13 34.20
N GLY A 478 36.30 3.60 34.95
CA GLY A 478 36.54 2.92 36.22
C GLY A 478 36.58 3.82 37.46
N GLN A 479 36.38 5.14 37.32
CA GLN A 479 36.22 6.04 38.46
C GLN A 479 34.87 6.77 38.40
N PRO A 480 34.28 7.12 39.55
CA PRO A 480 33.06 7.92 39.58
C PRO A 480 33.33 9.30 38.97
N ASP A 481 32.38 9.77 38.15
CA ASP A 481 32.45 11.10 37.53
C ASP A 481 32.71 12.16 38.59
N ALA A 482 33.70 13.02 38.31
CA ALA A 482 34.15 14.05 39.22
C ALA A 482 34.15 15.41 38.51
N ILE A 483 33.88 16.46 39.28
CA ILE A 483 33.95 17.84 38.82
C ILE A 483 35.28 18.41 39.34
N GLU A 484 36.15 18.81 38.43
CA GLU A 484 37.36 19.56 38.75
C GLU A 484 37.08 21.05 38.57
N TYR A 485 37.61 21.89 39.45
CA TYR A 485 37.57 23.34 39.27
C TYR A 485 38.97 23.93 39.45
N ARG A 486 39.22 25.06 38.80
CA ARG A 486 40.51 25.76 38.79
C ARG A 486 40.29 27.24 39.05
N LEU A 487 40.92 27.74 40.11
CA LEU A 487 41.01 29.17 40.39
C LEU A 487 42.29 29.71 39.78
N HIS A 488 42.19 30.82 39.08
CA HIS A 488 43.36 31.50 38.52
C HIS A 488 43.17 33.00 38.57
N ARG A 489 44.29 33.72 38.67
CA ARG A 489 44.34 35.14 38.37
C ARG A 489 44.04 35.33 36.90
N VAL A 490 43.41 36.45 36.57
CA VAL A 490 43.11 36.80 35.18
C VAL A 490 44.44 36.97 34.43
N GLY A 491 44.90 35.93 33.72
CA GLY A 491 46.13 35.96 32.91
C GLY A 491 47.14 34.81 33.09
N GLU A 492 46.98 33.89 34.05
CA GLU A 492 47.98 32.83 34.34
C GLU A 492 47.45 31.38 34.13
N SER A 493 48.37 30.44 33.83
CA SER A 493 48.12 28.99 33.67
C SER A 493 48.57 28.14 34.89
N VAL A 494 48.06 26.89 35.01
CA VAL A 494 47.45 26.27 36.21
C VAL A 494 48.25 25.17 36.95
N PRO A 495 48.09 25.01 38.29
CA PRO A 495 48.06 23.73 39.04
C PRO A 495 46.64 23.32 39.57
N VAL A 496 46.40 22.00 39.81
CA VAL A 496 45.05 21.34 39.91
C VAL A 496 44.59 21.04 41.35
N GLY A 497 43.29 21.22 41.66
CA GLY A 497 42.61 20.76 42.88
C GLY A 497 41.38 19.86 42.59
N ARG A 498 40.97 19.00 43.55
CA ARG A 498 39.97 17.92 43.34
C ARG A 498 38.92 17.85 44.47
N LEU A 499 37.64 17.81 44.13
CA LEU A 499 36.54 17.49 45.06
C LEU A 499 36.14 16.01 44.95
N ARG A 500 35.84 15.38 46.08
CA ARG A 500 35.39 13.97 46.14
C ARG A 500 33.89 13.87 46.40
N ARG A 501 33.26 12.90 45.72
CA ARG A 501 31.83 12.59 45.85
C ARG A 501 31.55 11.94 47.22
N ARG A 502 30.38 12.23 47.81
CA ARG A 502 29.87 11.69 49.10
C ARG A 502 30.54 12.20 50.39
N VAL A 503 31.16 13.37 50.36
CA VAL A 503 31.62 14.04 51.58
C VAL A 503 30.69 15.24 51.83
N VAL A 504 30.06 15.28 53.00
CA VAL A 504 29.36 16.48 53.47
C VAL A 504 30.44 17.42 53.98
N TYR A 505 30.73 18.47 53.22
CA TYR A 505 31.60 19.55 53.66
C TYR A 505 30.72 20.51 54.47
N ALA A 506 30.98 20.58 55.77
CA ALA A 506 30.29 21.47 56.70
C ALA A 506 30.84 22.90 56.60
#